data_AF-A0A7Z1IAE6-F1
#
_entry.id   AF-A0A7Z1IAE6-F1
#
_cell.length_a   1.000
_cell.length_b   1.000
_cell.length_c   1.000
_cell.angle_alpha   90.00
_cell.angle_beta   90.00
_cell.angle_gamma   90.00
#
_symmetry.space_group_name_H-M   'P 1'
#
loop_
_entity.id
_entity.type
_entity.pdbx_description
1 polymer ?
#
loop_
_entity_poly.entity_id
_entity_poly.type
_entity_poly.pdbx_seq_one_letter_code
_entity_poly.pdbx_strand_id
1 'polypeptide(L)'
;MIGQDPSRINDLWQVMYRAGFYRGGPILMSAIAGIDQALWDIKGKVLNTPVWQLMGGLVRDKIKAYSWVGGDRPADVIDGIKTLREIGFDTFKLNGCEELGLIDNSRAVDAAVNTVAQIREAFGNQIEFGLDFHGRVSAPMAKVLIKELEPYRPLFIEEPVLAEQAEYYPKLAAQTHIPLAAGERMFSRFDFKRVLEAGGISILQPDLSHAGGITECYKIAGMAEAYDVTLAPHCP
;
A
#
# COMPACT_ATOMS: atom_id res chain seq x y z
N MET A 1 -24.67 12.61 -11.90
CA MET A 1 -24.12 11.90 -13.07
C MET A 1 -25.14 11.77 -14.20
N ILE A 2 -26.34 11.23 -13.97
CA ILE A 2 -27.36 11.10 -15.03
C ILE A 2 -27.68 12.45 -15.67
N GLY A 3 -27.69 12.49 -17.00
CA GLY A 3 -27.92 13.69 -17.80
C GLY A 3 -26.73 14.67 -17.85
N GLN A 4 -25.60 14.35 -17.21
CA GLN A 4 -24.37 15.16 -17.28
C GLN A 4 -23.43 14.63 -18.35
N ASP A 5 -22.58 15.50 -18.90
CA ASP A 5 -21.51 15.12 -19.82
C ASP A 5 -20.38 14.37 -19.08
N PRO A 6 -20.14 13.08 -19.37
CA PRO A 6 -19.09 12.29 -18.70
C PRO A 6 -17.66 12.76 -19.04
N SER A 7 -17.48 13.61 -20.07
CA SER A 7 -16.16 14.15 -20.41
C SER A 7 -15.60 15.07 -19.32
N ARG A 8 -16.48 15.65 -18.50
CA ARG A 8 -16.17 16.63 -17.44
C ARG A 8 -15.72 15.97 -16.12
N ILE A 9 -14.81 14.99 -16.20
CA ILE A 9 -14.37 14.18 -15.04
C ILE A 9 -13.99 15.05 -13.83
N ASN A 10 -13.17 16.09 -14.04
CA ASN A 10 -12.76 16.98 -12.95
C ASN A 10 -13.94 17.68 -12.26
N ASP A 11 -14.93 18.12 -13.03
CA ASP A 11 -16.14 18.78 -12.51
C ASP A 11 -16.97 17.79 -11.69
N LEU A 12 -17.26 16.62 -12.30
CA LEU A 12 -18.04 15.56 -11.66
C LEU A 12 -17.37 15.04 -10.39
N TRP A 13 -16.05 14.87 -10.40
CA TRP A 13 -15.27 14.50 -9.23
C TRP A 13 -15.43 15.53 -8.10
N GLN A 14 -15.31 16.83 -8.41
CA GLN A 14 -15.53 17.88 -7.40
C GLN A 14 -16.96 17.88 -6.87
N VAL A 15 -17.96 17.75 -7.75
CA VAL A 15 -19.37 17.70 -7.34
C VAL A 15 -19.61 16.55 -6.37
N MET A 16 -19.15 15.33 -6.71
CA MET A 16 -19.30 14.17 -5.84
C MET A 16 -18.55 14.34 -4.51
N TYR A 17 -17.35 14.94 -4.53
CA TYR A 17 -16.53 15.07 -3.33
C TYR A 17 -17.02 16.13 -2.33
N ARG A 18 -17.59 17.25 -2.81
CA ARG A 18 -17.83 18.42 -1.92
C ARG A 18 -19.15 19.18 -2.08
N ALA A 19 -19.99 18.88 -3.07
CA ALA A 19 -21.14 19.75 -3.36
C ALA A 19 -22.36 19.45 -2.48
N GLY A 20 -22.66 18.17 -2.23
CA GLY A 20 -23.93 17.76 -1.60
C GLY A 20 -23.85 17.33 -0.14
N PHE A 21 -22.65 17.17 0.43
CA PHE A 21 -22.48 16.66 1.79
C PHE A 21 -21.10 17.00 2.38
N TYR A 22 -20.84 16.54 3.62
CA TYR A 22 -19.50 16.51 4.20
C TYR A 22 -18.55 15.67 3.34
N ARG A 23 -17.26 16.00 3.39
CA ARG A 23 -16.25 15.43 2.49
C ARG A 23 -15.79 14.04 2.92
N GLY A 24 -15.79 13.10 1.97
CA GLY A 24 -14.98 11.89 2.01
C GLY A 24 -15.29 10.90 3.14
N GLY A 25 -14.24 10.27 3.66
CA GLY A 25 -14.33 9.07 4.50
C GLY A 25 -14.34 7.78 3.66
N PRO A 26 -14.21 6.61 4.31
CA PRO A 26 -13.98 5.33 3.64
C PRO A 26 -15.09 4.99 2.63
N ILE A 27 -16.36 5.24 2.98
CA ILE A 27 -17.50 4.88 2.11
C ILE A 27 -17.59 5.79 0.89
N LEU A 28 -17.58 7.12 1.10
CA LEU A 28 -17.78 8.07 0.02
C LEU A 28 -16.59 8.11 -0.94
N MET A 29 -15.36 8.00 -0.42
CA MET A 29 -14.17 7.99 -1.28
C MET A 29 -14.08 6.73 -2.15
N SER A 30 -14.53 5.57 -1.66
CA SER A 30 -14.68 4.37 -2.50
C SER A 30 -15.75 4.51 -3.57
N ALA A 31 -16.92 5.07 -3.22
CA ALA A 31 -17.98 5.30 -4.19
C ALA A 31 -17.52 6.26 -5.30
N ILE A 32 -16.81 7.33 -4.92
CA ILE A 32 -16.19 8.27 -5.87
C ILE A 32 -15.16 7.55 -6.73
N ALA A 33 -14.31 6.71 -6.14
CA ALA A 33 -13.27 6.00 -6.86
C ALA A 33 -13.83 5.11 -7.99
N GLY A 34 -14.87 4.33 -7.71
CA GLY A 34 -15.51 3.49 -8.72
C GLY A 34 -16.12 4.30 -9.88
N ILE A 35 -16.78 5.42 -9.58
CA ILE A 35 -17.34 6.31 -10.61
C ILE A 35 -16.21 6.98 -11.41
N ASP A 36 -15.15 7.42 -10.75
CA ASP A 36 -14.00 8.07 -11.38
C ASP A 36 -13.28 7.13 -12.37
N GLN A 37 -13.05 5.87 -11.97
CA GLN A 37 -12.47 4.84 -12.83
C GLN A 37 -13.33 4.61 -14.08
N ALA A 38 -14.66 4.49 -13.92
CA ALA A 38 -15.58 4.32 -15.05
C ALA A 38 -15.62 5.55 -15.98
N LEU A 39 -15.52 6.76 -15.43
CA LEU A 39 -15.45 8.00 -16.20
C LEU A 39 -14.16 8.08 -17.05
N TRP A 40 -13.03 7.69 -16.49
CA TRP A 40 -11.76 7.61 -17.23
C TRP A 40 -11.79 6.52 -18.30
N ASP A 41 -12.41 5.37 -18.04
CA ASP A 41 -12.63 4.32 -19.03
C ASP A 41 -13.50 4.82 -20.20
N ILE A 42 -14.61 5.52 -19.91
CA ILE A 42 -15.44 6.16 -20.95
C ILE A 42 -14.60 7.13 -21.79
N LYS A 43 -13.80 8.00 -21.15
CA LYS A 43 -12.95 8.96 -21.86
C LYS A 43 -11.92 8.25 -22.76
N GLY A 44 -11.27 7.20 -22.25
CA GLY A 44 -10.33 6.39 -23.03
C GLY A 44 -10.98 5.74 -24.24
N LYS A 45 -12.16 5.13 -24.06
CA LYS A 45 -12.94 4.52 -25.15
C LYS A 45 -13.40 5.53 -26.20
N VAL A 46 -13.91 6.69 -25.78
CA VAL A 46 -14.35 7.77 -26.69
C VAL A 46 -13.19 8.29 -27.53
N LEU A 47 -12.00 8.44 -26.94
CA LEU A 47 -10.80 8.94 -27.62
C LEU A 47 -9.95 7.83 -28.24
N ASN A 48 -10.41 6.58 -28.20
CA ASN A 48 -9.71 5.39 -28.68
C ASN A 48 -8.23 5.33 -28.24
N THR A 49 -7.98 5.61 -26.96
CA THR A 49 -6.63 5.66 -26.40
C THR A 49 -6.65 5.18 -24.95
N PRO A 50 -5.61 4.48 -24.49
CA PRO A 50 -5.52 4.07 -23.10
C PRO A 50 -5.41 5.28 -22.16
N VAL A 51 -5.88 5.11 -20.92
CA VAL A 51 -5.92 6.21 -19.92
C VAL A 51 -4.54 6.81 -19.63
N TRP A 52 -3.49 5.99 -19.54
CA TRP A 52 -2.13 6.49 -19.31
C TRP A 52 -1.65 7.45 -20.42
N GLN A 53 -2.11 7.28 -21.67
CA GLN A 53 -1.76 8.18 -22.77
C GLN A 53 -2.44 9.54 -22.60
N LEU A 54 -3.67 9.57 -22.07
CA LEU A 54 -4.38 10.79 -21.71
C LEU A 54 -3.70 11.55 -20.56
N MET A 55 -2.87 10.86 -19.77
CA MET A 55 -2.15 11.38 -18.61
C MET A 55 -0.71 11.78 -18.92
N GLY A 56 -0.34 11.89 -20.21
CA GLY A 56 0.98 12.35 -20.66
C GLY A 56 1.86 11.26 -21.26
N GLY A 57 1.39 10.02 -21.36
CA GLY A 57 2.14 8.92 -22.00
C GLY A 57 2.97 8.09 -21.03
N LEU A 58 3.79 7.20 -21.58
CA LEU A 58 4.61 6.27 -20.81
C LEU A 58 5.81 6.96 -20.17
N VAL A 59 6.02 6.71 -18.88
CA VAL A 59 7.28 7.02 -18.17
C VAL A 59 8.17 5.77 -18.04
N ARG A 60 7.67 4.60 -18.44
CA ARG A 60 8.34 3.30 -18.41
C ARG A 60 7.63 2.32 -19.35
N ASP A 61 8.35 1.32 -19.86
CA ASP A 61 7.81 0.31 -20.77
C ASP A 61 7.08 -0.84 -20.06
N LYS A 62 7.44 -1.09 -18.80
CA LYS A 62 6.85 -2.11 -17.93
C LYS A 62 6.91 -1.68 -16.46
N ILE A 63 6.03 -2.23 -15.64
CA ILE A 63 6.03 -2.03 -14.18
C ILE A 63 6.35 -3.36 -13.50
N LYS A 64 7.17 -3.32 -12.45
CA LYS A 64 7.47 -4.51 -11.63
C LYS A 64 6.24 -4.83 -10.77
N ALA A 65 5.80 -6.08 -10.81
CA ALA A 65 4.74 -6.59 -9.94
C ALA A 65 5.35 -7.43 -8.81
N TYR A 66 4.69 -7.42 -7.65
CA TYR A 66 4.90 -8.37 -6.57
C TYR A 66 3.56 -9.03 -6.25
N SER A 67 3.60 -10.26 -5.72
CA SER A 67 2.39 -11.00 -5.36
C SER A 67 2.30 -11.19 -3.86
N TRP A 68 1.09 -11.13 -3.32
CA TRP A 68 0.85 -11.65 -1.99
C TRP A 68 0.98 -13.18 -1.98
N VAL A 69 1.56 -13.74 -0.92
CA VAL A 69 1.63 -15.18 -0.67
C VAL A 69 1.18 -15.45 0.76
N GLY A 70 0.11 -16.22 0.90
CA GLY A 70 -0.42 -16.67 2.18
C GLY A 70 0.04 -18.09 2.56
N GLY A 71 -0.41 -18.51 3.73
CA GLY A 71 -0.17 -19.83 4.29
C GLY A 71 -0.17 -19.77 5.82
N ASP A 72 -0.77 -20.78 6.47
CA ASP A 72 -0.83 -20.83 7.94
C ASP A 72 0.52 -21.17 8.57
N ARG A 73 1.40 -21.83 7.82
CA ARG A 73 2.72 -22.26 8.28
C ARG A 73 3.82 -21.76 7.33
N PRO A 74 5.06 -21.57 7.82
CA PRO A 74 6.18 -21.15 6.98
C PRO A 74 6.40 -22.03 5.74
N ALA A 75 6.19 -23.34 5.86
CA ALA A 75 6.32 -24.27 4.74
C ALA A 75 5.34 -23.99 3.59
N ASP A 76 4.09 -23.65 3.93
CA ASP A 76 3.05 -23.36 2.94
C ASP A 76 3.39 -22.06 2.18
N VAL A 77 3.90 -21.05 2.88
CA VAL A 77 4.40 -19.79 2.29
C VAL A 77 5.60 -20.05 1.37
N ILE A 78 6.56 -20.88 1.81
CA ILE A 78 7.74 -21.24 1.02
C ILE A 78 7.33 -21.94 -0.29
N ASP A 79 6.37 -22.85 -0.24
CA ASP A 79 5.92 -23.56 -1.45
C ASP A 79 5.11 -22.64 -2.39
N GLY A 80 4.33 -21.71 -1.84
CA GLY A 80 3.68 -20.65 -2.62
C GLY A 80 4.69 -19.74 -3.34
N ILE A 81 5.76 -19.33 -2.64
CA ILE A 81 6.86 -18.56 -3.23
C ILE A 81 7.50 -19.35 -4.38
N LYS A 82 7.88 -20.63 -4.16
CA LYS A 82 8.49 -21.47 -5.20
C LYS A 82 7.61 -21.53 -6.45
N THR A 83 6.32 -21.76 -6.27
CA THR A 83 5.34 -21.81 -7.38
C THR A 83 5.34 -20.52 -8.20
N LEU A 84 5.29 -19.36 -7.53
CA LEU A 84 5.28 -18.07 -8.23
C LEU A 84 6.63 -17.71 -8.87
N ARG A 85 7.74 -18.25 -8.35
CA ARG A 85 9.05 -18.12 -9.01
C ARG A 85 9.10 -18.82 -10.36
N GLU A 86 8.34 -19.91 -10.56
CA GLU A 86 8.27 -20.61 -11.85
C GLU A 86 7.70 -19.73 -12.97
N ILE A 87 6.84 -18.76 -12.62
CA ILE A 87 6.29 -17.78 -13.57
C ILE A 87 7.02 -16.43 -13.53
N GLY A 88 8.17 -16.36 -12.87
CA GLY A 88 9.11 -15.23 -12.94
C GLY A 88 9.00 -14.19 -11.83
N PHE A 89 8.22 -14.41 -10.76
CA PHE A 89 8.24 -13.52 -9.60
C PHE A 89 9.52 -13.67 -8.78
N ASP A 90 10.04 -12.55 -8.30
CA ASP A 90 11.15 -12.47 -7.35
C ASP A 90 10.82 -11.60 -6.12
N THR A 91 9.63 -11.00 -6.09
CA THR A 91 9.21 -10.03 -5.06
C THR A 91 7.82 -10.41 -4.56
N PHE A 92 7.66 -10.44 -3.24
CA PHE A 92 6.45 -10.92 -2.59
C PHE A 92 5.95 -9.98 -1.48
N LYS A 93 4.69 -10.12 -1.08
CA LYS A 93 4.15 -9.58 0.16
C LYS A 93 3.64 -10.72 1.03
N LEU A 94 4.03 -10.75 2.29
CA LEU A 94 3.69 -11.81 3.24
C LEU A 94 2.98 -11.22 4.45
N ASN A 95 2.12 -11.98 5.09
CA ASN A 95 1.62 -11.60 6.41
C ASN A 95 2.76 -11.70 7.43
N GLY A 96 2.98 -10.64 8.21
CA GLY A 96 3.96 -10.61 9.29
C GLY A 96 3.46 -11.26 10.59
N CYS A 97 2.15 -11.52 10.69
CA CYS A 97 1.52 -12.16 11.84
C CYS A 97 0.52 -13.25 11.41
N GLU A 98 0.19 -14.15 12.32
CA GLU A 98 -0.94 -15.07 12.13
C GLU A 98 -2.27 -14.31 11.95
N GLU A 99 -3.23 -14.93 11.26
CA GLU A 99 -4.38 -14.25 10.65
C GLU A 99 -5.34 -13.55 11.63
N LEU A 100 -5.29 -13.82 12.94
CA LEU A 100 -6.23 -13.27 13.92
C LEU A 100 -5.59 -12.72 15.22
N GLY A 101 -4.26 -12.81 15.36
CA GLY A 101 -3.56 -12.46 16.60
C GLY A 101 -2.97 -11.05 16.59
N LEU A 102 -3.10 -10.32 17.71
CA LEU A 102 -2.31 -9.12 17.98
C LEU A 102 -0.93 -9.53 18.52
N ILE A 103 0.16 -8.99 17.96
CA ILE A 103 1.50 -9.15 18.54
C ILE A 103 1.63 -8.19 19.73
N ASP A 104 1.46 -8.72 20.95
CA ASP A 104 1.42 -7.92 22.18
C ASP A 104 2.40 -8.37 23.27
N ASN A 105 3.19 -9.42 23.03
CA ASN A 105 4.15 -9.96 23.97
C ASN A 105 5.40 -10.54 23.26
N SER A 106 6.48 -10.75 24.00
CA SER A 106 7.76 -11.24 23.43
C SER A 106 7.63 -12.60 22.74
N ARG A 107 6.79 -13.52 23.24
CA ARG A 107 6.60 -14.83 22.60
C ARG A 107 5.98 -14.68 21.21
N ALA A 108 5.02 -13.76 21.05
CA ALA A 108 4.40 -13.48 19.76
C ALA A 108 5.40 -12.82 18.79
N VAL A 109 6.28 -11.95 19.31
CA VAL A 109 7.39 -11.39 18.53
C VAL A 109 8.32 -12.50 18.04
N ASP A 110 8.79 -13.36 18.95
CA ASP A 110 9.70 -14.46 18.62
C ASP A 110 9.09 -15.40 17.57
N ALA A 111 7.79 -15.71 17.68
CA ALA A 111 7.08 -16.55 16.72
C ALA A 111 7.02 -15.92 15.31
N ALA A 112 6.66 -14.65 15.22
CA ALA A 112 6.64 -13.92 13.94
C ALA A 112 8.03 -13.85 13.30
N VAL A 113 9.05 -13.52 14.10
CA VAL A 113 10.45 -13.45 13.66
C VAL A 113 10.94 -14.82 13.18
N ASN A 114 10.62 -15.91 13.90
CA ASN A 114 11.01 -17.26 13.52
C ASN A 114 10.38 -17.74 12.20
N THR A 115 9.16 -17.30 11.88
CA THR A 115 8.54 -17.54 10.57
C THR A 115 9.32 -16.86 9.46
N VAL A 116 9.66 -15.58 9.64
CA VAL A 116 10.46 -14.81 8.68
C VAL A 116 11.86 -15.40 8.52
N ALA A 117 12.47 -15.86 9.62
CA ALA A 117 13.78 -16.50 9.61
C ALA A 117 13.81 -17.74 8.72
N GLN A 118 12.82 -18.64 8.85
CA GLN A 118 12.72 -19.84 8.03
C GLN A 118 12.52 -19.53 6.55
N ILE A 119 11.71 -18.52 6.23
CA ILE A 119 11.52 -18.07 4.85
C ILE A 119 12.83 -17.51 4.28
N ARG A 120 13.54 -16.67 5.05
CA ARG A 120 14.83 -16.13 4.62
C ARG A 120 15.90 -17.21 4.49
N GLU A 121 15.92 -18.23 5.35
CA GLU A 121 16.83 -19.37 5.25
C GLU A 121 16.60 -20.15 3.94
N ALA A 122 15.35 -20.37 3.55
CA ALA A 122 15.00 -21.14 2.36
C ALA A 122 15.44 -20.47 1.04
N PHE A 123 15.45 -19.14 0.98
CA PHE A 123 15.69 -18.40 -0.28
C PHE A 123 16.93 -17.52 -0.27
N GLY A 124 17.52 -17.24 0.91
CA GLY A 124 18.56 -16.23 1.06
C GLY A 124 18.11 -14.88 0.47
N ASN A 125 19.00 -14.20 -0.25
CA ASN A 125 18.71 -12.92 -0.91
C ASN A 125 18.29 -13.09 -2.39
N GLN A 126 17.80 -14.28 -2.80
CA GLN A 126 17.33 -14.50 -4.17
C GLN A 126 15.94 -13.91 -4.44
N ILE A 127 15.23 -13.55 -3.37
CA ILE A 127 13.91 -12.94 -3.41
C ILE A 127 13.87 -11.72 -2.49
N GLU A 128 12.95 -10.83 -2.79
CA GLU A 128 12.53 -9.73 -1.93
C GLU A 128 11.14 -10.04 -1.35
N PHE A 129 10.88 -9.62 -0.12
CA PHE A 129 9.54 -9.69 0.45
C PHE A 129 9.25 -8.52 1.38
N GLY A 130 8.07 -7.92 1.25
CA GLY A 130 7.50 -7.04 2.26
C GLY A 130 6.71 -7.82 3.31
N LEU A 131 6.62 -7.29 4.52
CA LEU A 131 5.85 -7.87 5.62
C LEU A 131 4.70 -6.94 6.00
N ASP A 132 3.49 -7.46 5.92
CA ASP A 132 2.26 -6.73 6.23
C ASP A 132 1.69 -7.18 7.58
N PHE A 133 1.57 -6.23 8.51
CA PHE A 133 1.05 -6.49 9.85
C PHE A 133 -0.40 -6.05 10.05
N HIS A 134 -1.04 -5.41 9.06
CA HIS A 134 -2.45 -5.00 9.13
C HIS A 134 -2.80 -4.15 10.37
N GLY A 135 -1.83 -3.43 10.93
CA GLY A 135 -1.98 -2.68 12.19
C GLY A 135 -2.06 -3.54 13.45
N ARG A 136 -1.69 -4.83 13.39
CA ARG A 136 -1.87 -5.83 14.46
C ARG A 136 -0.64 -6.03 15.34
N VAL A 137 0.12 -4.97 15.58
CA VAL A 137 1.19 -4.96 16.58
C VAL A 137 0.87 -3.92 17.62
N SER A 138 0.99 -4.28 18.89
CA SER A 138 0.83 -3.29 19.96
C SER A 138 1.95 -2.25 19.88
N ALA A 139 1.63 -0.99 20.11
CA ALA A 139 2.62 0.09 20.04
C ALA A 139 3.88 -0.17 20.91
N PRO A 140 3.79 -0.79 22.12
CA PRO A 140 4.98 -1.19 22.88
C PRO A 140 5.85 -2.26 22.20
N MET A 141 5.25 -3.17 21.42
CA MET A 141 5.97 -4.26 20.75
C MET A 141 6.54 -3.87 19.37
N ALA A 142 6.00 -2.83 18.72
CA ALA A 142 6.40 -2.45 17.37
C ALA A 142 7.92 -2.26 17.21
N LYS A 143 8.58 -1.58 18.17
CA LYS A 143 10.02 -1.31 18.10
C LYS A 143 10.88 -2.56 18.23
N VAL A 144 10.55 -3.44 19.18
CA VAL A 144 11.32 -4.67 19.38
C VAL A 144 11.12 -5.62 18.20
N LEU A 145 9.89 -5.75 17.70
CA LEU A 145 9.59 -6.55 16.52
C LEU A 145 10.38 -6.09 15.29
N ILE A 146 10.33 -4.78 14.98
CA ILE A 146 11.04 -4.21 13.83
C ILE A 146 12.55 -4.47 13.95
N LYS A 147 13.13 -4.26 15.14
CA LYS A 147 14.55 -4.49 15.38
C LYS A 147 14.94 -5.96 15.17
N GLU A 148 14.15 -6.90 15.68
CA GLU A 148 14.41 -8.34 15.50
C GLU A 148 14.23 -8.81 14.05
N LEU A 149 13.51 -8.05 13.21
CA LEU A 149 13.34 -8.33 11.78
C LEU A 149 14.50 -7.80 10.91
N GLU A 150 15.35 -6.90 11.43
CA GLU A 150 16.46 -6.28 10.69
C GLU A 150 17.42 -7.28 10.02
N PRO A 151 17.87 -8.37 10.68
CA PRO A 151 18.77 -9.34 10.07
C PRO A 151 18.18 -10.02 8.82
N TYR A 152 16.85 -10.10 8.72
CA TYR A 152 16.15 -10.76 7.63
C TYR A 152 15.80 -9.83 6.48
N ARG A 153 16.09 -8.52 6.61
CA ARG A 153 16.07 -7.52 5.54
C ARG A 153 14.79 -7.59 4.68
N PRO A 154 13.59 -7.48 5.26
CA PRO A 154 12.38 -7.34 4.45
C PRO A 154 12.48 -6.06 3.62
N LEU A 155 11.87 -6.06 2.44
CA LEU A 155 11.83 -4.92 1.52
C LEU A 155 11.12 -3.72 2.17
N PHE A 156 10.09 -4.00 2.97
CA PHE A 156 9.38 -3.02 3.78
C PHE A 156 8.61 -3.69 4.93
N ILE A 157 8.25 -2.89 5.93
CA ILE A 157 7.21 -3.21 6.93
C ILE A 157 5.99 -2.35 6.63
N GLU A 158 4.86 -3.00 6.31
CA GLU A 158 3.57 -2.38 6.01
C GLU A 158 2.67 -2.39 7.25
N GLU A 159 2.07 -1.23 7.54
CA GLU A 159 1.14 -0.98 8.66
C GLU A 159 1.58 -1.65 9.99
N PRO A 160 2.80 -1.36 10.50
CA PRO A 160 3.29 -1.92 11.78
C PRO A 160 2.48 -1.47 12.99
N VAL A 161 1.70 -0.40 12.86
CA VAL A 161 0.77 0.12 13.87
C VAL A 161 -0.53 0.51 13.16
N LEU A 162 -1.58 0.79 13.93
CA LEU A 162 -2.84 1.25 13.38
C LEU A 162 -2.65 2.53 12.54
N ALA A 163 -3.34 2.63 11.40
CA ALA A 163 -3.28 3.79 10.52
C ALA A 163 -3.70 5.11 11.21
N GLU A 164 -4.58 5.04 12.21
CA GLU A 164 -4.99 6.17 13.03
C GLU A 164 -3.83 6.76 13.86
N GLN A 165 -2.74 6.00 14.02
CA GLN A 165 -1.56 6.34 14.81
C GLN A 165 -0.36 6.74 13.93
N ALA A 166 -0.63 7.45 12.83
CA ALA A 166 0.40 7.87 11.87
C ALA A 166 1.53 8.71 12.50
N GLU A 167 1.30 9.36 13.64
CA GLU A 167 2.32 10.09 14.41
C GLU A 167 3.48 9.22 14.92
N TYR A 168 3.35 7.89 14.87
CA TYR A 168 4.42 6.96 15.25
C TYR A 168 5.38 6.64 14.10
N TYR A 169 5.01 6.84 12.83
CA TYR A 169 5.88 6.52 11.69
C TYR A 169 7.26 7.18 11.78
N PRO A 170 7.40 8.50 12.06
CA PRO A 170 8.72 9.12 12.19
C PRO A 170 9.55 8.53 13.34
N LYS A 171 8.89 8.20 14.45
CA LYS A 171 9.54 7.65 15.64
C LYS A 171 10.03 6.22 15.43
N LEU A 172 9.29 5.42 14.67
CA LEU A 172 9.66 4.05 14.30
C LEU A 172 10.78 4.06 13.26
N ALA A 173 10.64 4.86 12.20
CA ALA A 173 11.63 4.97 11.14
C ALA A 173 13.00 5.44 11.64
N ALA A 174 13.04 6.33 12.64
CA ALA A 174 14.29 6.78 13.25
C ALA A 174 15.07 5.67 14.01
N GLN A 175 14.46 4.49 14.21
CA GLN A 175 15.02 3.39 15.01
C GLN A 175 15.37 2.16 14.17
N THR A 176 15.15 2.20 12.86
CA THR A 176 15.43 1.08 11.98
C THR A 176 15.96 1.54 10.64
N HIS A 177 16.66 0.64 9.95
CA HIS A 177 17.00 0.82 8.54
C HIS A 177 15.96 0.19 7.60
N ILE A 178 14.94 -0.49 8.11
CA ILE A 178 13.91 -1.11 7.27
C ILE A 178 12.93 -0.04 6.78
N PRO A 179 12.64 0.04 5.47
CA PRO A 179 11.62 0.95 4.95
C PRO A 179 10.23 0.68 5.55
N LEU A 180 9.51 1.75 5.91
CA LEU A 180 8.11 1.65 6.33
C LEU A 180 7.19 1.97 5.16
N ALA A 181 6.10 1.21 5.04
CA ALA A 181 5.06 1.39 4.06
C ALA A 181 3.69 1.60 4.72
N ALA A 182 2.89 2.51 4.17
CA ALA A 182 1.50 2.70 4.59
C ALA A 182 0.68 3.43 3.53
N GLY A 183 -0.64 3.40 3.68
CA GLY A 183 -1.53 4.22 2.86
C GLY A 183 -2.89 3.61 2.55
N GLU A 184 -3.07 2.31 2.77
CA GLU A 184 -4.33 1.59 2.45
C GLU A 184 -5.56 2.18 3.15
N ARG A 185 -5.36 2.78 4.34
CA ARG A 185 -6.41 3.36 5.19
C ARG A 185 -6.47 4.89 5.10
N MET A 186 -5.81 5.49 4.12
CA MET A 186 -5.84 6.93 3.85
C MET A 186 -6.68 7.20 2.60
N PHE A 187 -7.70 8.06 2.73
CA PHE A 187 -8.75 8.16 1.70
C PHE A 187 -8.67 9.44 0.87
N SER A 188 -7.86 10.42 1.27
CA SER A 188 -7.75 11.69 0.56
C SER A 188 -6.32 12.21 0.55
N ARG A 189 -5.97 13.06 -0.43
CA ARG A 189 -4.66 13.71 -0.46
C ARG A 189 -4.33 14.51 0.80
N PHE A 190 -5.34 14.92 1.58
CA PHE A 190 -5.12 15.62 2.85
C PHE A 190 -4.64 14.68 3.97
N ASP A 191 -5.04 13.41 3.93
CA ASP A 191 -4.54 12.40 4.86
C ASP A 191 -3.09 12.05 4.51
N PHE A 192 -2.82 11.80 3.23
CA PHE A 192 -1.46 11.56 2.73
C PHE A 192 -0.51 12.73 3.00
N LYS A 193 -0.95 13.98 2.83
CA LYS A 193 -0.16 15.18 3.14
C LYS A 193 0.36 15.15 4.57
N ARG A 194 -0.48 14.83 5.55
CA ARG A 194 -0.08 14.82 6.97
C ARG A 194 1.04 13.82 7.24
N VAL A 195 0.94 12.64 6.62
CA VAL A 195 1.92 11.57 6.81
C VAL A 195 3.23 11.87 6.07
N LEU A 196 3.16 12.40 4.85
CA LEU A 196 4.34 12.86 4.11
C LEU A 196 5.08 14.00 4.84
N GLU A 197 4.35 14.98 5.38
CA GLU A 197 4.95 16.08 6.16
C GLU A 197 5.57 15.61 7.47
N ALA A 198 4.97 14.63 8.13
CA ALA A 198 5.54 14.04 9.35
C ALA A 198 6.81 13.23 9.04
N GLY A 199 6.89 12.61 7.87
CA GLY A 199 8.00 11.76 7.44
C GLY A 199 7.95 10.35 8.02
N GLY A 200 9.01 9.59 7.80
CA GLY A 200 9.17 8.22 8.31
C GLY A 200 8.56 7.12 7.43
N ILE A 201 7.76 7.46 6.43
CA ILE A 201 7.32 6.51 5.39
C ILE A 201 8.25 6.61 4.19
N SER A 202 8.67 5.46 3.67
CA SER A 202 9.49 5.35 2.45
C SER A 202 8.67 4.91 1.24
N ILE A 203 7.55 4.22 1.46
CA ILE A 203 6.67 3.69 0.41
C ILE A 203 5.22 4.07 0.73
N LEU A 204 4.60 4.86 -0.15
CA LEU A 204 3.21 5.27 -0.05
C LEU A 204 2.32 4.30 -0.85
N GLN A 205 1.25 3.82 -0.23
CA GLN A 205 0.38 2.77 -0.79
C GLN A 205 -1.08 3.22 -0.91
N PRO A 206 -1.40 4.27 -1.70
CA PRO A 206 -2.79 4.64 -1.91
C PRO A 206 -3.53 3.54 -2.67
N ASP A 207 -4.74 3.24 -2.22
CA ASP A 207 -5.64 2.31 -2.91
C ASP A 207 -6.47 3.08 -3.95
N LEU A 208 -6.41 2.68 -5.22
CA LEU A 208 -7.12 3.35 -6.32
C LEU A 208 -8.66 3.26 -6.22
N SER A 209 -9.17 2.29 -5.48
CA SER A 209 -10.59 2.02 -5.23
C SER A 209 -11.06 2.53 -3.86
N HIS A 210 -10.18 3.12 -3.05
CA HIS A 210 -10.52 3.76 -1.78
C HIS A 210 -10.10 5.25 -1.69
N ALA A 211 -9.03 5.66 -2.37
CA ALA A 211 -8.49 7.02 -2.33
C ALA A 211 -9.01 7.92 -3.46
N GLY A 212 -10.27 7.74 -3.87
CA GLY A 212 -10.95 8.66 -4.80
C GLY A 212 -10.60 8.49 -6.28
N GLY A 213 -10.07 7.34 -6.70
CA GLY A 213 -9.89 7.00 -8.10
C GLY A 213 -8.62 7.56 -8.73
N ILE A 214 -8.53 7.41 -10.06
CA ILE A 214 -7.40 7.84 -10.89
C ILE A 214 -7.16 9.34 -10.73
N THR A 215 -8.22 10.15 -10.72
CA THR A 215 -8.15 11.61 -10.61
C THR A 215 -7.45 12.09 -9.34
N GLU A 216 -7.66 11.40 -8.21
CA GLU A 216 -7.06 11.79 -6.93
C GLU A 216 -5.73 11.08 -6.68
N CYS A 217 -5.62 9.79 -7.01
CA CYS A 217 -4.36 9.03 -6.90
C CYS A 217 -3.25 9.60 -7.80
N TYR A 218 -3.58 10.16 -8.97
CA TYR A 218 -2.59 10.86 -9.79
C TYR A 218 -1.98 12.07 -9.06
N LYS A 219 -2.79 12.81 -8.29
CA LYS A 219 -2.33 13.96 -7.51
C LYS A 219 -1.59 13.51 -6.25
N ILE A 220 -1.97 12.39 -5.64
CA ILE A 220 -1.25 11.80 -4.51
C ILE A 220 0.14 11.34 -4.97
N ALA A 221 0.24 10.70 -6.14
CA ALA A 221 1.53 10.30 -6.72
C ALA A 221 2.45 11.51 -6.96
N GLY A 222 1.96 12.57 -7.61
CA GLY A 222 2.74 13.79 -7.82
C GLY A 222 3.09 14.53 -6.53
N MET A 223 2.27 14.40 -5.48
CA MET A 223 2.61 14.90 -4.14
C MET A 223 3.74 14.09 -3.51
N ALA A 224 3.68 12.76 -3.54
CA ALA A 224 4.68 11.88 -2.95
C ALA A 224 6.08 12.06 -3.58
N GLU A 225 6.12 12.32 -4.89
CA GLU A 225 7.37 12.60 -5.62
C GLU A 225 8.15 13.78 -5.04
N ALA A 226 7.47 14.83 -4.56
CA ALA A 226 8.11 16.00 -3.95
C ALA A 226 8.73 15.72 -2.57
N TYR A 227 8.49 14.54 -1.98
CA TYR A 227 9.03 14.11 -0.69
C TYR A 227 10.04 12.97 -0.81
N ASP A 228 10.44 12.57 -2.03
CA ASP A 228 11.30 11.40 -2.28
C ASP A 228 10.73 10.09 -1.71
N VAL A 229 9.40 9.94 -1.81
CA VAL A 229 8.68 8.75 -1.34
C VAL A 229 8.21 7.92 -2.53
N THR A 230 8.53 6.62 -2.50
CA THR A 230 8.15 5.69 -3.57
C THR A 230 6.65 5.40 -3.53
N LEU A 231 6.02 5.21 -4.69
CA LEU A 231 4.62 4.79 -4.79
C LEU A 231 4.51 3.29 -5.08
N ALA A 232 3.75 2.56 -4.26
CA ALA A 232 3.36 1.18 -4.50
C ALA A 232 1.85 1.03 -4.24
N PRO A 233 0.98 1.35 -5.23
CA PRO A 233 -0.46 1.38 -5.01
C PRO A 233 -1.00 0.08 -4.40
N HIS A 234 -1.81 0.20 -3.35
CA HIS A 234 -2.48 -0.93 -2.74
C HIS A 234 -3.59 -1.40 -3.69
N CYS A 235 -3.53 -2.67 -4.11
CA CYS A 235 -4.47 -3.29 -5.04
C CYS A 235 -4.62 -4.77 -4.63
N PRO A 236 -5.44 -5.06 -3.61
CA PRO A 236 -5.57 -6.39 -3.02
C PRO A 236 -6.24 -7.38 -3.96
#